data_AF-A0A504YEJ6-F1
#
_entry.id   AF-A0A504YEJ6-F1
#
_cell.length_a   1.000
_cell.length_b   1.000
_cell.length_c   1.000
_cell.angle_alpha   90.00
_cell.angle_beta   90.00
_cell.angle_gamma   90.00
#
_symmetry.space_group_name_H-M   'P 1'
#
loop_
_entity.id
_entity.type
_entity.pdbx_description
1 polymer ?
#
loop_
_entity_poly.entity_id
_entity_poly.type
_entity_poly.pdbx_seq_one_letter_code
_entity_poly.pdbx_strand_id
1 'polypeptide(L)'
;MFLLGNLKSPAMPAFRFVRLISTSAGLRMMSVPGCRIQWDVTVEGIKRRTDSLVEKARAVYDSIASVNSPSWETVAKKLALFEADYTTERNALDFPQHVSPDKEVRHASCDAARKFSDVEVELE
;
A
#
# COMPACT_ATOMS: atom_id res chain seq x y z
N MET A 1 32.59 40.73 53.81
CA MET A 1 32.32 39.29 54.03
C MET A 1 31.05 38.95 53.24
N PHE A 2 31.16 38.00 52.30
CA PHE A 2 30.16 37.46 51.35
C PHE A 2 29.63 38.40 50.25
N LEU A 3 30.22 38.41 49.05
CA LEU A 3 30.11 37.46 47.92
C LEU A 3 28.88 37.71 47.03
N LEU A 4 29.10 38.50 45.98
CA LEU A 4 28.29 38.56 44.77
C LEU A 4 28.21 37.16 44.15
N GLY A 5 27.07 36.50 44.30
CA GLY A 5 26.79 35.21 43.68
C GLY A 5 26.62 35.35 42.17
N ASN A 6 27.65 35.02 41.42
CA ASN A 6 27.54 34.72 39.99
C ASN A 6 26.72 33.44 39.80
N LEU A 7 25.48 33.57 39.33
CA LEU A 7 24.70 32.46 38.78
C LEU A 7 25.38 31.97 37.49
N LYS A 8 26.22 30.93 37.61
CA LYS A 8 26.68 30.15 36.46
C LYS A 8 25.47 29.51 35.80
N SER A 9 25.13 29.97 34.60
CA SER A 9 24.23 29.27 33.67
C SER A 9 24.80 27.86 33.41
N PRO A 10 24.04 26.78 33.58
CA PRO A 10 24.48 25.47 33.13
C PRO A 10 24.50 25.46 31.60
N ALA A 11 25.66 25.15 31.02
CA ALA A 11 25.80 24.94 29.60
C ALA A 11 24.81 23.86 29.13
N MET A 12 23.84 24.25 28.31
CA MET A 12 22.96 23.33 27.61
C MET A 12 23.83 22.40 26.73
N PRO A 13 23.68 21.07 26.80
CA PRO A 13 24.38 20.21 25.86
C PRO A 13 23.88 20.54 24.45
N ALA A 14 24.83 20.71 23.52
CA ALA A 14 24.51 20.95 22.12
C ALA A 14 23.51 19.89 21.63
N PHE A 15 22.33 20.34 21.18
CA PHE A 15 21.38 19.48 20.50
C PHE A 15 22.09 18.90 19.28
N ARG A 16 22.57 17.67 19.42
CA ARG A 16 23.08 16.88 18.30
C ARG A 16 21.85 16.54 17.47
N PHE A 17 21.62 17.32 16.42
CA PHE A 17 20.67 16.98 15.37
C PHE A 17 21.19 15.69 14.73
N VAL A 18 20.73 14.53 15.23
CA VAL A 18 20.98 13.24 14.59
C VAL A 18 20.16 13.26 13.32
N ARG A 19 20.77 13.78 12.25
CA ARG A 19 20.30 13.58 10.89
C ARG A 19 20.57 12.11 10.58
N LEU A 20 19.70 11.21 11.05
CA LEU A 20 19.67 9.84 10.59
C LEU A 20 19.08 9.88 9.18
N ILE A 21 19.94 10.16 8.20
CA ILE A 21 19.61 9.92 6.80
C ILE A 21 19.63 8.40 6.66
N SER A 22 18.48 7.76 6.88
CA SER A 22 18.29 6.34 6.57
C SER A 22 18.58 6.19 5.08
N THR A 23 19.75 5.63 4.77
CA THR A 23 20.13 5.27 3.42
C THR A 23 19.15 4.19 2.97
N SER A 24 18.30 4.52 2.00
CA SER A 24 17.17 3.73 1.50
C SER A 24 17.61 2.54 0.63
N ALA A 25 18.73 1.90 0.97
CA ALA A 25 19.17 0.69 0.32
C ALA A 25 18.77 -0.51 1.19
N GLY A 26 17.58 -1.04 0.94
CA GLY A 26 17.25 -2.41 1.32
C GLY A 26 16.49 -2.63 2.63
N LEU A 27 15.66 -1.69 3.08
CA LEU A 27 14.66 -2.02 4.13
C LEU A 27 13.55 -2.89 3.51
N ARG A 28 13.80 -4.20 3.39
CA ARG A 28 12.72 -5.17 3.22
C ARG A 28 11.97 -5.22 4.55
N MET A 29 10.90 -4.43 4.67
CA MET A 29 10.01 -4.47 5.83
C MET A 29 9.61 -5.92 6.07
N MET A 30 9.92 -6.45 7.26
CA MET A 30 9.41 -7.75 7.66
C MET A 30 7.89 -7.67 7.68
N SER A 31 7.21 -8.56 6.95
CA SER A 31 5.76 -8.59 6.93
C SER A 31 5.27 -8.95 8.34
N VAL A 32 4.48 -8.08 8.95
CA VAL A 32 3.79 -8.39 10.22
C VAL A 32 2.86 -9.59 9.98
N PRO A 33 2.89 -10.64 10.82
CA PRO A 33 1.97 -11.77 10.68
C PRO A 33 0.51 -11.29 10.59
N GLY A 34 -0.19 -11.71 9.53
CA GLY A 34 -1.56 -11.28 9.25
C GLY A 34 -1.69 -10.03 8.36
N CYS A 35 -0.66 -9.19 8.24
CA CYS A 35 -0.63 -8.10 7.28
C CYS A 35 -0.08 -8.58 5.93
N ARG A 36 -0.95 -8.63 4.92
CA ARG A 36 -0.61 -9.08 3.56
C ARG A 36 -0.34 -7.95 2.57
N ILE A 37 -0.60 -6.70 2.97
CA ILE A 37 -0.37 -5.53 2.11
C ILE A 37 1.13 -5.37 1.86
N GLN A 38 1.51 -5.33 0.59
CA GLN A 38 2.87 -5.06 0.14
C GLN A 38 2.93 -3.77 -0.66
N TRP A 39 3.63 -2.77 -0.13
CA TRP A 39 3.88 -1.51 -0.82
C TRP A 39 4.98 -1.69 -1.86
N ASP A 40 4.61 -1.67 -3.14
CA ASP A 40 5.58 -1.52 -4.21
C ASP A 40 5.72 -0.02 -4.49
N VAL A 41 6.94 0.47 -4.40
CA VAL A 41 7.24 1.89 -4.53
C VAL A 41 7.65 2.28 -5.95
N THR A 42 7.65 1.33 -6.89
CA THR A 42 8.07 1.58 -8.28
C THR A 42 6.88 1.81 -9.20
N VAL A 43 7.02 2.72 -10.16
CA VAL A 43 5.97 3.05 -11.15
C VAL A 43 5.62 1.82 -11.99
N GLU A 44 6.63 1.08 -12.44
CA GLU A 44 6.49 -0.15 -13.23
C GLU A 44 5.82 -1.26 -12.41
N GLY A 45 6.18 -1.36 -11.13
CA GLY A 45 5.58 -2.29 -10.19
C GLY A 45 4.08 -2.05 -10.02
N ILE A 46 3.68 -0.80 -9.79
CA ILE A 46 2.26 -0.40 -9.69
C ILE A 46 1.51 -0.74 -10.97
N LYS A 47 2.04 -0.36 -12.14
CA LYS A 47 1.39 -0.62 -13.44
C LYS A 47 1.17 -2.11 -13.68
N ARG A 48 2.23 -2.91 -13.54
CA ARG A 48 2.17 -4.36 -13.76
C ARG A 48 1.21 -5.05 -12.78
N ARG A 49 1.26 -4.71 -11.49
CA ARG A 49 0.38 -5.30 -10.48
C ARG A 49 -1.09 -4.91 -10.71
N THR A 50 -1.34 -3.68 -11.16
CA THR A 50 -2.68 -3.22 -11.55
C THR A 50 -3.22 -4.06 -12.69
N ASP A 51 -2.47 -4.22 -13.79
CA ASP A 51 -2.91 -5.00 -14.95
C ASP A 51 -3.17 -6.47 -14.55
N SER A 52 -2.26 -7.07 -13.78
CA SER A 52 -2.42 -8.44 -13.28
C SER A 52 -3.63 -8.61 -12.35
N LEU A 53 -3.93 -7.62 -11.51
CA LEU A 53 -5.08 -7.66 -10.61
C LEU A 53 -6.39 -7.56 -11.39
N VAL A 54 -6.45 -6.70 -12.41
CA VAL A 54 -7.61 -6.56 -13.31
C VAL A 54 -7.86 -7.84 -14.09
N GLU A 55 -6.82 -8.46 -14.67
CA GLU A 55 -6.94 -9.74 -15.36
C GLU A 55 -7.44 -10.85 -14.44
N LYS A 56 -6.91 -10.90 -13.20
CA LYS A 56 -7.36 -11.87 -12.19
C LYS A 56 -8.82 -11.66 -11.83
N ALA A 57 -9.27 -10.41 -11.70
CA ALA A 57 -10.65 -10.08 -11.38
C ALA A 57 -11.60 -10.63 -12.46
N ARG A 58 -11.38 -10.26 -13.73
CA ARG A 58 -12.17 -10.78 -14.85
C ARG A 58 -12.19 -12.31 -14.89
N ALA A 59 -11.03 -12.94 -14.78
CA ALA A 59 -10.93 -14.41 -14.83
C ALA A 59 -11.71 -15.11 -13.70
N VAL A 60 -11.75 -14.54 -12.50
CA VAL A 60 -12.53 -15.11 -11.38
C VAL A 60 -14.03 -14.97 -11.64
N TYR A 61 -14.48 -13.80 -12.10
CA TYR A 61 -15.89 -13.59 -12.43
C TYR A 61 -16.33 -14.48 -13.60
N ASP A 62 -15.54 -14.60 -14.66
CA ASP A 62 -15.78 -15.53 -15.77
C ASP A 62 -15.84 -16.99 -15.30
N SER A 63 -14.93 -17.38 -14.40
CA SER A 63 -14.93 -18.73 -13.82
C SER A 63 -16.18 -19.02 -12.99
N ILE A 64 -16.78 -18.00 -12.37
CA ILE A 64 -18.01 -18.15 -11.58
C ILE A 64 -19.23 -18.17 -12.51
N ALA A 65 -19.25 -17.30 -13.51
CA ALA A 65 -20.32 -17.22 -14.51
C ALA A 65 -20.45 -18.51 -15.34
N SER A 66 -19.35 -19.24 -15.53
CA SER A 66 -19.32 -20.54 -16.24
C SER A 66 -19.72 -21.75 -15.39
N VAL A 67 -20.09 -21.58 -14.11
CA VAL A 67 -20.49 -22.69 -13.25
C VAL A 67 -21.90 -23.16 -13.58
N ASN A 68 -22.04 -24.41 -14.04
CA ASN A 68 -23.33 -25.02 -14.38
C ASN A 68 -24.21 -25.38 -13.16
N SER A 69 -23.60 -25.61 -11.99
CA SER A 69 -24.31 -26.03 -10.78
C SER A 69 -23.85 -25.17 -9.60
N PRO A 70 -24.43 -23.98 -9.42
CA PRO A 70 -23.99 -23.04 -8.40
C PRO A 70 -24.29 -23.58 -6.99
N SER A 71 -23.28 -23.59 -6.14
CA SER A 71 -23.38 -23.84 -4.70
C SER A 71 -22.74 -22.69 -3.91
N TRP A 72 -22.91 -22.73 -2.59
CA TRP A 72 -22.23 -21.79 -1.69
C TRP A 72 -20.71 -21.82 -1.88
N GLU A 73 -20.12 -23.02 -2.01
CA GLU A 73 -18.68 -23.19 -2.19
C GLU A 73 -18.20 -22.67 -3.55
N THR A 74 -18.97 -22.88 -4.62
CA THR A 74 -18.52 -22.54 -5.98
C THR A 74 -18.72 -21.06 -6.31
N VAL A 75 -19.66 -20.38 -5.65
CA VAL A 75 -19.99 -18.98 -5.89
C VAL A 75 -19.60 -18.12 -4.68
N ALA A 76 -20.38 -18.16 -3.60
CA ALA A 76 -20.26 -17.23 -2.48
C ALA A 76 -18.89 -17.31 -1.78
N LYS A 77 -18.38 -18.52 -1.51
CA LYS A 77 -17.07 -18.71 -0.89
C LYS A 77 -15.94 -18.24 -1.81
N LYS A 78 -16.03 -18.53 -3.11
CA LYS A 78 -15.02 -18.09 -4.08
C LYS A 78 -14.98 -16.56 -4.18
N LEU A 79 -16.13 -15.91 -4.28
CA LEU A 79 -16.24 -14.45 -4.28
C LEU A 79 -15.65 -13.85 -3.01
N ALA A 80 -16.08 -14.33 -1.84
CA ALA A 80 -15.61 -13.80 -0.56
C ALA A 80 -14.09 -13.90 -0.38
N LEU A 81 -13.49 -15.03 -0.78
CA LEU A 81 -12.03 -15.20 -0.73
C LEU A 81 -11.32 -14.30 -1.75
N PHE A 82 -11.88 -14.17 -2.95
CA PHE A 82 -11.33 -13.29 -3.97
C PHE A 82 -11.40 -11.81 -3.56
N GLU A 83 -12.53 -11.33 -3.05
CA GLU A 83 -12.71 -9.96 -2.59
C GLU A 83 -11.70 -9.60 -1.49
N ALA A 84 -11.48 -10.50 -0.52
CA ALA A 84 -10.49 -10.28 0.54
C ALA A 84 -9.07 -10.06 -0.02
N ASP A 85 -8.67 -10.88 -1.00
CA ASP A 85 -7.38 -10.74 -1.68
C ASP A 85 -7.34 -9.48 -2.57
N TYR A 86 -8.41 -9.22 -3.32
CA TYR A 86 -8.53 -8.11 -4.26
C TYR A 86 -8.44 -6.78 -3.53
N THR A 87 -9.24 -6.57 -2.48
CA THR A 87 -9.21 -5.34 -1.69
C THR A 87 -7.84 -5.12 -1.05
N THR A 88 -7.19 -6.17 -0.56
CA THR A 88 -5.84 -6.08 0.03
C THR A 88 -4.83 -5.56 -0.99
N GLU A 89 -4.83 -6.11 -2.20
CA GLU A 89 -3.91 -5.72 -3.27
C GLU A 89 -4.25 -4.35 -3.85
N ARG A 90 -5.55 -4.06 -4.07
CA ARG A 90 -6.04 -2.77 -4.58
C ARG A 90 -5.60 -1.63 -3.67
N ASN A 91 -5.79 -1.78 -2.36
CA ASN A 91 -5.36 -0.81 -1.36
C ASN A 91 -3.84 -0.55 -1.38
N ALA A 92 -3.05 -1.56 -1.77
CA ALA A 92 -1.60 -1.38 -1.91
C ALA A 92 -1.23 -0.50 -3.11
N LEU A 93 -2.10 -0.45 -4.13
CA LEU A 93 -1.87 0.18 -5.44
C LEU A 93 -2.52 1.56 -5.56
N ASP A 94 -3.67 1.79 -4.94
CA ASP A 94 -4.40 3.06 -5.01
C ASP A 94 -4.05 4.02 -3.87
N PHE A 95 -3.65 3.53 -2.70
CA PHE A 95 -3.33 4.37 -1.55
C PHE A 95 -2.09 5.27 -1.75
N PRO A 96 -1.03 4.85 -2.47
CA PRO A 96 0.14 5.69 -2.70
C PRO A 96 -0.17 7.06 -3.31
N GLN A 97 -1.26 7.22 -4.07
CA GLN A 97 -1.68 8.51 -4.61
C GLN A 97 -1.89 9.59 -3.54
N HIS A 98 -2.22 9.20 -2.31
CA HIS A 98 -2.50 10.11 -1.20
C HIS A 98 -1.26 10.42 -0.35
N VAL A 99 -0.31 9.50 -0.29
CA VAL A 99 0.76 9.52 0.75
C VAL A 99 2.18 9.49 0.18
N SER A 100 2.38 9.06 -1.07
CA SER A 100 3.73 8.93 -1.63
C SER A 100 4.39 10.29 -1.82
N PRO A 101 5.65 10.48 -1.42
CA PRO A 101 6.38 11.71 -1.68
C PRO A 101 6.75 11.87 -3.17
N ASP A 102 6.83 10.77 -3.92
CA ASP A 102 7.19 10.77 -5.35
C ASP A 102 5.98 11.06 -6.24
N LYS A 103 6.09 12.08 -7.09
CA LYS A 103 5.01 12.50 -8.01
C LYS A 103 4.67 11.41 -9.03
N GLU A 104 5.65 10.75 -9.60
CA GLU A 104 5.43 9.76 -10.65
C GLU A 104 4.75 8.51 -10.07
N VAL A 105 5.11 8.14 -8.84
CA VAL A 105 4.42 7.09 -8.08
C VAL A 105 2.96 7.48 -7.80
N ARG A 106 2.70 8.73 -7.38
CA ARG A 106 1.31 9.20 -7.17
C ARG A 106 0.50 9.18 -8.45
N HIS A 107 1.08 9.61 -9.58
CA HIS A 107 0.42 9.55 -10.89
C HIS A 107 0.08 8.11 -11.28
N ALA A 108 1.04 7.19 -11.19
CA ALA A 108 0.82 5.78 -11.49
C ALA A 108 -0.28 5.15 -10.61
N SER A 109 -0.31 5.49 -9.33
CA SER A 109 -1.33 5.06 -8.38
C SER A 109 -2.72 5.64 -8.69
N CYS A 110 -2.78 6.90 -9.13
CA CYS A 110 -4.02 7.54 -9.57
C CYS A 110 -4.57 6.89 -10.86
N ASP A 111 -3.69 6.55 -11.81
CA ASP A 111 -4.06 5.81 -13.02
C ASP A 111 -4.55 4.39 -12.69
N ALA A 112 -3.93 3.73 -11.72
CA ALA A 112 -4.40 2.45 -11.20
C ALA A 112 -5.81 2.55 -10.61
N ALA A 113 -6.06 3.57 -9.78
CA ALA A 113 -7.38 3.81 -9.19
C ALA A 113 -8.47 4.01 -10.26
N ARG A 114 -8.18 4.76 -11.34
CA ARG A 114 -9.11 4.90 -12.47
C ARG A 114 -9.42 3.56 -13.13
N LYS A 115 -8.40 2.76 -13.42
CA LYS A 115 -8.57 1.41 -13.99
C LYS A 115 -9.44 0.52 -13.11
N PHE A 116 -9.26 0.57 -11.79
CA PHE A 116 -10.10 -0.20 -10.87
C PHE A 116 -11.56 0.28 -10.92
N SER A 117 -11.82 1.59 -10.94
CA SER A 117 -13.17 2.11 -11.10
C SER A 117 -13.83 1.67 -12.41
N ASP A 118 -13.08 1.67 -13.52
CA ASP A 118 -13.61 1.23 -14.83
C ASP A 118 -13.99 -0.26 -14.80
N VAL A 119 -13.16 -1.10 -14.17
CA VAL A 119 -13.39 -2.55 -14.07
C VAL A 119 -14.48 -2.88 -13.05
N GLU A 120 -14.58 -2.15 -11.95
CA GLU A 120 -15.66 -2.37 -10.96
C GLU A 120 -17.04 -2.13 -11.58
N VAL A 121 -17.17 -1.13 -12.47
CA VAL A 121 -18.41 -0.91 -13.25
C VAL A 121 -18.69 -2.04 -14.24
N GLU A 122 -17.67 -2.73 -14.75
CA GLU A 122 -17.83 -3.88 -15.65
C GLU A 122 -18.28 -5.15 -14.90
N LEU A 123 -17.87 -5.30 -13.65
CA LEU A 123 -18.08 -6.52 -12.85
C LEU A 123 -19.36 -6.50 -12.00
N GLU A 124 -19.99 -5.33 -11.82
CA GLU A 124 -21.31 -5.14 -11.19
C GLU A 124 -22.48 -5.48 -12.12
#